data_AF-A0A9E0T6U8-F1
#
_entry.id   AF-A0A9E0T6U8-F1
#
_cell.length_a   1.000
_cell.length_b   1.000
_cell.length_c   1.000
_cell.angle_alpha   90.00
_cell.angle_beta   90.00
_cell.angle_gamma   90.00
#
_symmetry.space_group_name_H-M   'P 1'
#
loop_
_entity.id
_entity.type
_entity.pdbx_description
1 polymer ?
#
loop_
_entity_poly.entity_id
_entity_poly.type
_entity_poly.pdbx_seq_one_letter_code
_entity_poly.pdbx_strand_id
1 'polypeptide(L)'
;MPTIDIRTLSSNLVQAKARWTGRQTPQSLLSDAAKRALLGNIIPPAVAAAAAAPPPVAVAAPAFAPAVDWRNRNGNHVTSVKDQKQCGSCVSFCCTALVESMASIEKGQLLDLSEADSHFCSSHGATCGGWYADDCLAQIQARGVLPDSSFPYMSAFDNPPKTDPATHLWIPHCVNVPNRSSAVKITSHGSLSSITDRKNYLSNVGPCSASFDVYDDFYSYGGGVYHHVTGGYVGGHCVEVIGYSEAEQCWICKNSWNTSWGDAGFFKIGYGECKFDAYPFATAQGVILPAPPVSWHGYENLGGIITSKPSAVSWAANRIDVVARGTDSAVWHRWWDGTTWRGWESLGGVIQGGPAICSWASGRLDIFAVGTDHKLYHKWFQGGWSGWESLGGILSSDPCAVSWGPNRIDVFARGMDSAMWHLWWDGAHWNGWENLGGIIDSSPAVASWSANRLDCFAKGTDSRLYHKWWDGSTWHNWENLQGYVAGDPGAVSWGPNRIDIFYPGVSFHMMHKWWNGSWSGEEDLGGLLSSGVGVSSWASGRLDCFVEGTDSAMYHKWYA
;
A
#
# COMPACT_ATOMS: atom_id res chain seq x y z
N MET A 1 -10.07 -32.42 -26.91
CA MET A 1 -8.67 -32.72 -26.60
C MET A 1 -8.71 -33.73 -25.47
N PRO A 2 -8.11 -34.91 -25.62
CA PRO A 2 -8.13 -35.90 -24.55
C PRO A 2 -7.46 -35.31 -23.29
N THR A 3 -8.08 -35.46 -22.12
CA THR A 3 -7.46 -35.07 -20.85
C THR A 3 -6.12 -35.77 -20.72
N ILE A 4 -5.03 -35.00 -20.58
CA ILE A 4 -3.70 -35.56 -20.40
C ILE A 4 -3.68 -36.34 -19.09
N ASP A 5 -3.34 -37.63 -19.18
CA ASP A 5 -3.09 -38.47 -18.00
C ASP A 5 -1.78 -38.05 -17.34
N ILE A 6 -1.84 -37.76 -16.04
CA ILE A 6 -0.72 -37.16 -15.32
C ILE A 6 0.47 -38.12 -15.19
N ARG A 7 0.25 -39.44 -15.16
CA ARG A 7 1.33 -40.43 -15.08
C ARG A 7 2.07 -40.51 -16.42
N THR A 8 1.32 -40.45 -17.50
CA THR A 8 1.83 -40.40 -18.87
C THR A 8 2.64 -39.11 -19.10
N LEU A 9 2.09 -37.94 -18.72
CA LEU A 9 2.83 -36.68 -18.77
C LEU A 9 4.11 -36.76 -17.97
N SER A 10 4.05 -37.21 -16.72
CA SER A 10 5.24 -37.32 -15.85
C SER A 10 6.34 -38.19 -16.50
N SER A 11 5.95 -39.29 -17.14
CA SER A 11 6.88 -40.18 -17.84
C SER A 11 7.50 -39.48 -19.06
N ASN A 12 6.69 -38.76 -19.84
CA ASN A 12 7.15 -38.00 -21.01
C ASN A 12 8.11 -36.87 -20.60
N LEU A 13 7.83 -36.17 -19.50
CA LEU A 13 8.70 -35.12 -18.95
C LEU A 13 10.06 -35.68 -18.53
N VAL A 14 10.09 -36.83 -17.86
CA VAL A 14 11.35 -37.52 -17.51
C VAL A 14 12.12 -37.92 -18.77
N GLN A 15 11.44 -38.50 -19.76
CA GLN A 15 12.06 -38.91 -21.02
C GLN A 15 12.63 -37.71 -21.80
N ALA A 16 11.92 -36.59 -21.81
CA ALA A 16 12.35 -35.34 -22.44
C ALA A 16 13.41 -34.58 -21.64
N LYS A 17 13.77 -35.07 -20.43
CA LYS A 17 14.65 -34.37 -19.47
C LYS A 17 14.13 -32.96 -19.18
N ALA A 18 12.82 -32.84 -19.00
CA ALA A 18 12.16 -31.57 -18.80
C ALA A 18 12.61 -30.89 -17.50
N ARG A 19 12.67 -29.55 -17.49
CA ARG A 19 13.03 -28.74 -16.32
C ARG A 19 11.82 -28.29 -15.51
N TRP A 20 10.67 -28.92 -15.73
CA TRP A 20 9.42 -28.62 -15.07
C TRP A 20 8.68 -29.90 -14.71
N THR A 21 7.77 -29.78 -13.76
CA THR A 21 6.96 -30.90 -13.25
C THR A 21 5.48 -30.67 -13.56
N GLY A 22 4.83 -31.69 -14.10
CA GLY A 22 3.39 -31.72 -14.25
C GLY A 22 2.68 -32.10 -12.95
N ARG A 23 1.50 -31.54 -12.72
CA ARG A 23 0.54 -32.01 -11.72
C ARG A 23 -0.89 -31.87 -12.25
N GLN A 24 -1.82 -32.59 -11.65
CA GLN A 24 -3.24 -32.35 -11.88
C GLN A 24 -3.63 -31.01 -11.22
N THR A 25 -4.19 -30.10 -12.01
CA THR A 25 -4.67 -28.78 -11.56
C THR A 25 -6.18 -28.67 -11.79
N PRO A 26 -6.88 -27.70 -11.19
CA PRO A 26 -8.27 -27.45 -11.56
C PRO A 26 -8.47 -27.19 -13.06
N GLN A 27 -7.50 -26.52 -13.70
CA GLN A 27 -7.51 -26.17 -15.12
C GLN A 27 -7.28 -27.40 -16.01
N SER A 28 -6.42 -28.34 -15.59
CA SER A 28 -6.19 -29.58 -16.36
C SER A 28 -7.44 -30.47 -16.42
N LEU A 29 -8.33 -30.33 -15.43
CA LEU A 29 -9.60 -31.07 -15.30
C LEU A 29 -10.80 -30.41 -15.99
N LEU A 30 -10.64 -29.18 -16.49
CA LEU A 30 -11.68 -28.50 -17.23
C LEU A 30 -12.05 -29.25 -18.52
N SER A 31 -13.30 -29.08 -18.95
CA SER A 31 -13.73 -29.51 -20.28
C SER A 31 -12.94 -28.77 -21.37
N ASP A 32 -12.90 -29.31 -22.58
CA ASP A 32 -12.23 -28.67 -23.72
C ASP A 32 -12.73 -27.25 -24.00
N ALA A 33 -14.05 -27.05 -23.86
CA ALA A 33 -14.67 -25.75 -24.06
C ALA A 33 -14.20 -24.75 -22.98
N ALA A 34 -14.16 -25.18 -21.72
CA ALA A 34 -13.70 -24.34 -20.62
C ALA A 34 -12.19 -24.06 -20.68
N LYS A 35 -11.37 -25.01 -21.15
CA LYS A 35 -9.94 -24.78 -21.44
C LYS A 35 -9.76 -23.70 -22.50
N ARG A 36 -10.43 -23.83 -23.64
CA ARG A 36 -10.40 -22.80 -24.69
C ARG A 36 -10.93 -21.45 -24.22
N ALA A 37 -11.93 -21.43 -23.34
CA ALA A 37 -12.46 -20.20 -22.78
C ALA A 37 -11.44 -19.42 -21.94
N LEU A 38 -10.38 -20.06 -21.41
CA LEU A 38 -9.30 -19.35 -20.72
C LEU A 38 -8.37 -18.58 -21.66
N LEU A 39 -8.39 -18.91 -22.96
CA LEU A 39 -7.44 -18.45 -23.97
C LEU A 39 -8.08 -17.40 -24.87
N GLY A 40 -8.03 -16.14 -24.42
CA GLY A 40 -8.64 -15.02 -25.14
C GLY A 40 -7.65 -14.05 -25.76
N ASN A 41 -6.38 -14.40 -25.88
CA ASN A 41 -5.44 -13.49 -26.53
C ASN A 41 -5.46 -13.69 -28.05
N ILE A 42 -5.81 -12.63 -28.78
CA ILE A 42 -5.78 -12.63 -30.24
C ILE A 42 -4.45 -12.03 -30.69
N ILE A 43 -3.68 -12.83 -31.41
CA ILE A 43 -2.42 -12.37 -32.03
C ILE A 43 -2.76 -11.67 -33.35
N PRO A 44 -2.40 -10.39 -33.54
CA PRO A 44 -2.63 -9.70 -34.80
C PRO A 44 -1.98 -10.45 -35.98
N PRO A 45 -2.63 -10.53 -37.16
CA PRO A 45 -2.08 -11.27 -38.30
C PRO A 45 -0.67 -10.84 -38.71
N ALA A 46 -0.36 -9.54 -38.63
CA ALA A 46 0.98 -9.01 -38.91
C ALA A 46 2.04 -9.52 -37.91
N VAL A 47 1.67 -9.61 -36.62
CA VAL A 47 2.54 -10.14 -35.56
C VAL A 47 2.74 -11.64 -35.75
N ALA A 48 1.68 -12.39 -36.07
CA ALA A 48 1.77 -13.81 -36.35
C ALA A 48 2.66 -14.10 -37.58
N ALA A 49 2.57 -13.29 -38.63
CA ALA A 49 3.42 -13.39 -39.81
C ALA A 49 4.90 -13.08 -39.49
N ALA A 50 5.15 -12.03 -38.70
CA ALA A 50 6.51 -11.68 -38.27
C ALA A 50 7.13 -12.77 -37.39
N ALA A 51 6.34 -13.39 -36.50
CA ALA A 51 6.79 -14.50 -35.66
C ALA A 51 7.14 -15.78 -36.43
N ALA A 52 6.68 -15.91 -37.68
CA ALA A 52 7.03 -17.02 -38.56
C ALA A 52 8.32 -16.78 -39.38
N ALA A 53 8.83 -15.55 -39.40
CA ALA A 53 10.07 -15.21 -40.09
C ALA A 53 11.30 -15.67 -39.28
N PRO A 54 12.44 -15.98 -39.92
CA PRO A 54 13.68 -16.29 -39.21
C PRO A 54 14.09 -15.13 -38.30
N PRO A 55 14.55 -15.41 -37.06
CA PRO A 55 14.95 -14.36 -36.16
C PRO A 55 16.11 -13.55 -36.77
N PRO A 56 16.12 -12.21 -36.59
CA PRO A 56 17.26 -11.39 -37.01
C PRO A 56 18.53 -11.87 -36.31
N VAL A 57 19.67 -11.74 -37.01
CA VAL A 57 20.99 -12.18 -36.49
C VAL A 57 21.27 -11.46 -35.17
N ALA A 58 21.53 -12.24 -34.11
CA ALA A 58 21.77 -11.70 -32.78
C ALA A 58 23.02 -10.81 -32.76
N VAL A 59 22.86 -9.59 -32.26
CA VAL A 59 23.96 -8.67 -31.93
C VAL A 59 24.45 -9.00 -30.51
N ALA A 60 25.73 -8.79 -30.21
CA ALA A 60 26.30 -9.03 -28.88
C ALA A 60 25.45 -8.35 -27.79
N ALA A 61 24.93 -9.14 -26.85
CA ALA A 61 24.07 -8.66 -25.78
C ALA A 61 24.88 -7.89 -24.72
N PRO A 62 24.33 -6.80 -24.15
CA PRO A 62 24.92 -6.17 -22.97
C PRO A 62 24.88 -7.13 -21.76
N ALA A 63 25.72 -6.87 -20.75
CA ALA A 63 25.67 -7.62 -19.50
C ALA A 63 24.36 -7.33 -18.76
N PHE A 64 23.50 -8.35 -18.63
CA PHE A 64 22.24 -8.26 -17.88
C PHE A 64 22.46 -8.52 -16.39
N ALA A 65 21.49 -8.11 -15.56
CA ALA A 65 21.45 -8.55 -14.17
C ALA A 65 21.28 -10.08 -14.10
N PRO A 66 21.84 -10.79 -13.10
CA PRO A 66 21.72 -12.25 -13.02
C PRO A 66 20.27 -12.75 -12.94
N ALA A 67 19.41 -11.99 -12.27
CA ALA A 67 17.97 -12.22 -12.19
C ALA A 67 17.24 -10.93 -11.82
N VAL A 68 15.97 -10.84 -12.22
CA VAL A 68 15.05 -9.78 -11.83
C VAL A 68 13.74 -10.44 -11.39
N ASP A 69 13.18 -9.98 -10.27
CA ASP A 69 11.85 -10.35 -9.80
C ASP A 69 11.21 -9.15 -9.08
N TRP A 70 10.19 -8.54 -9.70
CA TRP A 70 9.54 -7.34 -9.19
C TRP A 70 8.71 -7.56 -7.91
N ARG A 71 8.61 -8.81 -7.42
CA ARG A 71 8.06 -9.09 -6.09
C ARG A 71 9.02 -8.75 -4.95
N ASN A 72 10.32 -8.67 -5.23
CA ASN A 72 11.37 -8.48 -4.21
C ASN A 72 12.42 -7.47 -4.69
N ARG A 73 11.97 -6.31 -5.17
CA ARG A 73 12.85 -5.32 -5.80
C ARG A 73 12.64 -3.93 -5.20
N ASN A 74 13.19 -3.74 -3.99
CA ASN A 74 12.92 -2.59 -3.11
C ASN A 74 11.45 -2.52 -2.67
N GLY A 75 10.84 -3.68 -2.49
CA GLY A 75 9.42 -3.84 -2.20
C GLY A 75 8.78 -4.87 -3.12
N ASN A 76 7.49 -5.14 -2.88
CA ASN A 76 6.67 -5.92 -3.77
C ASN A 76 5.85 -5.00 -4.67
N HIS A 77 6.11 -5.06 -5.97
CA HIS A 77 5.41 -4.25 -6.97
C HIS A 77 4.36 -5.05 -7.75
N VAL A 78 4.10 -6.31 -7.39
CA VAL A 78 3.18 -7.18 -8.11
C VAL A 78 1.98 -7.53 -7.22
N THR A 79 0.77 -7.24 -7.70
CA THR A 79 -0.49 -7.55 -6.98
C THR A 79 -0.74 -9.05 -6.89
N SER A 80 -1.67 -9.45 -6.03
CA SER A 80 -2.06 -10.86 -5.87
C SER A 80 -2.57 -11.50 -7.17
N VAL A 81 -2.45 -12.83 -7.29
CA VAL A 81 -2.99 -13.58 -8.43
C VAL A 81 -4.52 -13.65 -8.34
N LYS A 82 -5.20 -13.23 -9.40
CA LYS A 82 -6.66 -13.26 -9.55
C LYS A 82 -7.12 -14.43 -10.44
N ASP A 83 -8.44 -14.61 -10.55
CA ASP A 83 -9.08 -15.69 -11.31
C ASP A 83 -9.99 -15.13 -12.40
N GLN A 84 -9.57 -15.25 -13.67
CA GLN A 84 -10.35 -14.83 -14.84
C GLN A 84 -11.57 -15.73 -15.12
N LYS A 85 -11.75 -16.83 -14.38
CA LYS A 85 -12.82 -17.81 -14.59
C LYS A 85 -12.84 -18.35 -16.03
N GLN A 86 -13.98 -18.85 -16.49
CA GLN A 86 -14.14 -19.43 -17.82
C GLN A 86 -14.48 -18.35 -18.86
N CYS A 87 -13.59 -17.37 -19.00
CA CYS A 87 -13.77 -16.21 -19.86
C CYS A 87 -12.45 -15.81 -20.54
N GLY A 88 -12.52 -15.41 -21.82
CA GLY A 88 -11.38 -15.00 -22.65
C GLY A 88 -10.76 -13.67 -22.25
N SER A 89 -10.78 -13.31 -20.98
CA SER A 89 -10.35 -11.98 -20.51
C SER A 89 -8.88 -11.90 -20.11
N CYS A 90 -8.05 -12.90 -20.44
CA CYS A 90 -6.64 -12.94 -20.06
C CYS A 90 -5.87 -11.66 -20.41
N VAL A 91 -6.18 -11.04 -21.56
CA VAL A 91 -5.58 -9.78 -22.00
C VAL A 91 -5.86 -8.64 -21.02
N SER A 92 -7.09 -8.53 -20.51
CA SER A 92 -7.44 -7.49 -19.54
C SER A 92 -6.78 -7.71 -18.20
N PHE A 93 -6.69 -8.96 -17.73
CA PHE A 93 -5.94 -9.27 -16.51
C PHE A 93 -4.45 -8.93 -16.66
N CYS A 94 -3.87 -9.30 -17.79
CA CYS A 94 -2.48 -9.04 -18.16
C CYS A 94 -2.16 -7.53 -18.21
N CYS A 95 -2.96 -6.75 -18.94
CA CYS A 95 -2.75 -5.30 -19.09
C CYS A 95 -3.11 -4.52 -17.83
N THR A 96 -4.16 -4.91 -17.09
CA THR A 96 -4.52 -4.27 -15.82
C THR A 96 -3.43 -4.52 -14.77
N ALA A 97 -2.95 -5.76 -14.61
CA ALA A 97 -1.86 -6.08 -13.69
C ALA A 97 -0.56 -5.31 -14.02
N LEU A 98 -0.24 -5.18 -15.31
CA LEU A 98 0.88 -4.34 -15.76
C LEU A 98 0.74 -2.90 -15.26
N VAL A 99 -0.44 -2.29 -15.38
CA VAL A 99 -0.68 -0.91 -14.94
C VAL A 99 -0.65 -0.79 -13.42
N GLU A 100 -1.16 -1.77 -12.67
CA GLU A 100 -1.04 -1.84 -11.21
C GLU A 100 0.44 -1.87 -10.77
N SER A 101 1.25 -2.70 -11.43
CA SER A 101 2.69 -2.79 -11.16
C SER A 101 3.40 -1.48 -11.45
N MET A 102 3.10 -0.85 -12.58
CA MET A 102 3.67 0.46 -12.93
C MET A 102 3.19 1.56 -11.98
N ALA A 103 1.97 1.49 -11.43
CA ALA A 103 1.50 2.44 -10.41
C ALA A 103 2.30 2.30 -9.11
N SER A 104 2.62 1.07 -8.72
CA SER A 104 3.47 0.80 -7.56
C SER A 104 4.88 1.37 -7.76
N ILE A 105 5.47 1.16 -8.94
CA ILE A 105 6.82 1.62 -9.26
C ILE A 105 6.90 3.14 -9.40
N GLU A 106 5.97 3.75 -10.14
CA GLU A 106 6.03 5.17 -10.48
C GLU A 106 5.43 6.09 -9.42
N LYS A 107 4.46 5.59 -8.63
CA LYS A 107 3.68 6.38 -7.68
C LYS A 107 3.73 5.85 -6.24
N GLY A 108 4.36 4.70 -6.01
CA GLY A 108 4.38 4.07 -4.70
C GLY A 108 3.00 3.59 -4.24
N GLN A 109 2.08 3.32 -5.17
CA GLN A 109 0.72 2.85 -4.88
C GLN A 109 0.46 1.49 -5.52
N LEU A 110 0.29 0.47 -4.68
CA LEU A 110 -0.15 -0.84 -5.14
C LEU A 110 -1.69 -0.83 -5.26
N LEU A 111 -2.16 -0.63 -6.49
CA LEU A 111 -3.59 -0.48 -6.79
C LEU A 111 -4.27 -1.84 -7.01
N ASP A 112 -5.57 -1.90 -6.75
CA ASP A 112 -6.45 -3.00 -7.17
C ASP A 112 -7.47 -2.46 -8.18
N LEU A 113 -7.22 -2.74 -9.46
CA LEU A 113 -7.97 -2.21 -10.60
C LEU A 113 -8.93 -3.27 -11.16
N SER A 114 -10.04 -2.80 -11.72
CA SER A 114 -11.12 -3.65 -12.20
C SER A 114 -10.82 -4.23 -13.59
N GLU A 115 -10.54 -5.54 -13.66
CA GLU A 115 -10.48 -6.26 -14.93
C GLU A 115 -11.83 -6.31 -15.63
N ALA A 116 -12.95 -6.29 -14.88
CA ALA A 116 -14.28 -6.27 -15.47
C ALA A 116 -14.59 -4.94 -16.16
N ASP A 117 -14.18 -3.82 -15.58
CA ASP A 117 -14.25 -2.52 -16.24
C ASP A 117 -13.40 -2.53 -17.50
N SER A 118 -12.14 -2.93 -17.38
CA SER A 118 -11.20 -3.00 -18.50
C SER A 118 -11.77 -3.86 -19.64
N HIS A 119 -12.29 -5.05 -19.35
CA HIS A 119 -12.80 -5.99 -20.36
C HIS A 119 -14.19 -5.62 -20.87
N PHE A 120 -15.20 -5.62 -20.01
CA PHE A 120 -16.60 -5.61 -20.45
C PHE A 120 -17.12 -4.22 -20.79
N CYS A 121 -16.52 -3.16 -20.22
CA CYS A 121 -16.94 -1.77 -20.36
C CYS A 121 -16.05 -0.92 -21.27
N SER A 122 -15.11 -1.55 -22.00
CA SER A 122 -14.28 -0.89 -23.02
C SER A 122 -14.84 -1.11 -24.43
N SER A 123 -14.06 -0.71 -25.43
CA SER A 123 -14.36 -1.01 -26.84
C SER A 123 -14.37 -2.50 -27.17
N HIS A 124 -13.89 -3.38 -26.29
CA HIS A 124 -14.03 -4.83 -26.46
C HIS A 124 -15.49 -5.28 -26.37
N GLY A 125 -16.26 -4.64 -25.49
CA GLY A 125 -17.66 -4.96 -25.23
C GLY A 125 -17.86 -6.08 -24.21
N ALA A 126 -19.11 -6.24 -23.77
CA ALA A 126 -19.48 -7.23 -22.77
C ALA A 126 -19.58 -8.64 -23.38
N THR A 127 -18.43 -9.26 -23.62
CA THR A 127 -18.30 -10.64 -24.10
C THR A 127 -17.13 -11.33 -23.42
N CYS A 128 -17.09 -12.67 -23.49
CA CYS A 128 -15.93 -13.47 -23.10
C CYS A 128 -15.06 -13.86 -24.30
N GLY A 129 -15.17 -13.12 -25.40
CA GLY A 129 -14.37 -13.29 -26.60
C GLY A 129 -12.91 -12.87 -26.40
N GLY A 130 -12.08 -13.15 -27.39
CA GLY A 130 -10.68 -12.75 -27.33
C GLY A 130 -10.45 -11.26 -27.61
N TRP A 131 -9.34 -10.71 -27.11
CA TRP A 131 -8.95 -9.31 -27.25
C TRP A 131 -7.47 -9.16 -27.64
N TYR A 132 -7.04 -7.93 -27.92
CA TYR A 132 -5.68 -7.56 -28.34
C TYR A 132 -5.02 -6.74 -27.22
N ALA A 133 -3.79 -7.09 -26.84
CA ALA A 133 -3.08 -6.39 -25.76
C ALA A 133 -2.86 -4.90 -26.05
N ASP A 134 -2.56 -4.55 -27.31
CA ASP A 134 -2.35 -3.16 -27.71
C ASP A 134 -3.64 -2.33 -27.61
N ASP A 135 -4.77 -2.86 -28.09
CA ASP A 135 -6.08 -2.22 -27.95
C ASP A 135 -6.48 -2.05 -26.48
N CYS A 136 -6.16 -3.04 -25.63
CA CYS A 136 -6.42 -2.95 -24.21
C CYS A 136 -5.64 -1.78 -23.59
N LEU A 137 -4.33 -1.70 -23.81
CA LEU A 137 -3.51 -0.60 -23.30
C LEU A 137 -3.91 0.76 -23.88
N ALA A 138 -4.31 0.82 -25.16
CA ALA A 138 -4.85 2.04 -25.77
C ALA A 138 -6.16 2.48 -25.10
N GLN A 139 -7.03 1.54 -24.72
CA GLN A 139 -8.24 1.84 -23.93
C GLN A 139 -7.88 2.32 -22.51
N ILE A 140 -6.88 1.73 -21.85
CA ILE A 140 -6.42 2.22 -20.54
C ILE A 140 -5.83 3.64 -20.67
N GLN A 141 -5.09 3.93 -21.74
CA GLN A 141 -4.56 5.27 -22.00
C GLN A 141 -5.69 6.29 -22.22
N ALA A 142 -6.67 5.97 -23.08
CA ALA A 142 -7.73 6.90 -23.45
C ALA A 142 -8.81 7.05 -22.36
N ARG A 143 -9.37 5.92 -21.93
CA ARG A 143 -10.52 5.84 -21.00
C ARG A 143 -10.09 5.73 -19.55
N GLY A 144 -9.00 5.03 -19.28
CA GLY A 144 -8.60 4.62 -17.93
C GLY A 144 -9.38 3.42 -17.42
N VAL A 145 -8.91 2.87 -16.30
CA VAL A 145 -9.51 1.75 -15.58
C VAL A 145 -9.89 2.21 -14.17
N LEU A 146 -11.07 1.80 -13.71
CA LEU A 146 -11.52 2.09 -12.35
C LEU A 146 -10.98 1.09 -11.32
N PRO A 147 -10.98 1.43 -10.02
CA PRO A 147 -10.70 0.46 -8.96
C PRO A 147 -11.63 -0.76 -9.02
N ASP A 148 -11.15 -1.94 -8.60
CA ASP A 148 -11.92 -3.19 -8.58
C ASP A 148 -13.25 -3.04 -7.82
N SER A 149 -13.23 -2.30 -6.71
CA SER A 149 -14.41 -2.00 -5.89
C SER A 149 -15.55 -1.29 -6.65
N SER A 150 -15.25 -0.64 -7.78
CA SER A 150 -16.27 -0.01 -8.63
C SER A 150 -17.03 -1.03 -9.49
N PHE A 151 -16.35 -2.10 -9.90
CA PHE A 151 -16.95 -3.17 -10.68
C PHE A 151 -16.15 -4.47 -10.52
N PRO A 152 -16.38 -5.26 -9.45
CA PRO A 152 -15.62 -6.48 -9.21
C PRO A 152 -15.81 -7.49 -10.33
N TYR A 153 -14.77 -8.27 -10.65
CA TYR A 153 -14.80 -9.15 -11.82
C TYR A 153 -16.01 -10.10 -11.89
N MET A 154 -16.35 -10.74 -10.77
CA MET A 154 -17.48 -11.67 -10.69
C MET A 154 -18.85 -11.00 -10.85
N SER A 155 -18.96 -9.70 -10.57
CA SER A 155 -20.22 -8.97 -10.74
C SER A 155 -20.63 -8.83 -12.20
N ALA A 156 -19.72 -9.06 -13.16
CA ALA A 156 -20.06 -9.08 -14.58
C ALA A 156 -20.92 -10.28 -14.98
N PHE A 157 -20.91 -11.37 -14.20
CA PHE A 157 -21.61 -12.61 -14.51
C PHE A 157 -22.70 -12.82 -13.47
N ASP A 158 -23.98 -12.83 -13.90
CA ASP A 158 -25.13 -13.16 -13.04
C ASP A 158 -24.83 -14.34 -12.09
N ASN A 159 -25.54 -14.45 -10.97
CA ASN A 159 -25.37 -15.58 -10.05
C ASN A 159 -26.60 -16.51 -10.07
N PRO A 160 -26.53 -17.71 -10.70
CA PRO A 160 -25.41 -18.31 -11.42
C PRO A 160 -25.20 -17.73 -12.84
N PRO A 161 -23.99 -17.86 -13.44
CA PRO A 161 -23.70 -17.27 -14.74
C PRO A 161 -24.60 -17.81 -15.84
N LYS A 162 -25.19 -16.91 -16.62
CA LYS A 162 -25.87 -17.29 -17.87
C LYS A 162 -24.82 -17.59 -18.94
N THR A 163 -25.10 -18.58 -19.79
CA THR A 163 -24.24 -18.96 -20.92
C THR A 163 -24.90 -18.63 -22.25
N ASP A 164 -24.11 -18.14 -23.20
CA ASP A 164 -24.52 -17.95 -24.59
C ASP A 164 -24.75 -19.32 -25.25
N PRO A 165 -25.95 -19.60 -25.81
CA PRO A 165 -26.23 -20.89 -26.43
C PRO A 165 -25.39 -21.22 -27.68
N ALA A 166 -24.84 -20.22 -28.35
CA ALA A 166 -24.02 -20.39 -29.56
C ALA A 166 -22.54 -20.55 -29.24
N THR A 167 -22.01 -19.77 -28.29
CA THR A 167 -20.57 -19.80 -27.94
C THR A 167 -20.26 -20.68 -26.72
N HIS A 168 -21.28 -21.01 -25.91
CA HIS A 168 -21.18 -21.66 -24.60
C HIS A 168 -20.34 -20.88 -23.57
N LEU A 169 -19.99 -19.62 -23.87
CA LEU A 169 -19.28 -18.75 -22.94
C LEU A 169 -20.27 -18.09 -21.98
N TRP A 170 -19.78 -17.64 -20.83
CA TRP A 170 -20.60 -16.82 -19.92
C TRP A 170 -21.00 -15.52 -20.63
N ILE A 171 -22.22 -15.04 -20.35
CA ILE A 171 -22.73 -13.76 -20.84
C ILE A 171 -22.41 -12.70 -19.78
N PRO A 172 -21.37 -11.88 -19.97
CA PRO A 172 -21.13 -10.78 -19.08
C PRO A 172 -22.05 -9.59 -19.40
N HIS A 173 -22.13 -8.64 -18.49
CA HIS A 173 -22.68 -7.32 -18.74
C HIS A 173 -21.67 -6.25 -18.36
N CYS A 174 -21.81 -5.06 -18.95
CA CYS A 174 -21.11 -3.87 -18.48
C CYS A 174 -22.02 -3.10 -17.52
N VAL A 175 -21.45 -2.62 -16.42
CA VAL A 175 -22.10 -1.62 -15.56
C VAL A 175 -21.61 -0.24 -15.99
N ASN A 176 -22.54 0.67 -16.31
CA ASN A 176 -22.17 2.05 -16.57
C ASN A 176 -21.73 2.71 -15.26
N VAL A 177 -20.44 2.92 -15.09
CA VAL A 177 -19.90 3.59 -13.89
C VAL A 177 -19.74 5.08 -14.19
N PRO A 178 -20.57 5.97 -13.57
CA PRO A 178 -20.68 7.37 -13.98
C PRO A 178 -19.43 8.21 -13.65
N ASN A 179 -18.58 7.76 -12.72
CA ASN A 179 -17.50 8.57 -12.17
C ASN A 179 -16.12 8.29 -12.80
N ARG A 180 -15.99 8.45 -14.12
CA ARG A 180 -14.74 8.21 -14.86
C ARG A 180 -13.59 9.17 -14.53
N SER A 181 -13.85 10.27 -13.81
CA SER A 181 -12.78 11.14 -13.29
C SER A 181 -11.93 10.46 -12.22
N SER A 182 -12.40 9.33 -11.65
CA SER A 182 -11.64 8.47 -10.74
C SER A 182 -10.82 7.37 -11.43
N ALA A 183 -10.80 7.33 -12.77
CA ALA A 183 -10.09 6.29 -13.51
C ALA A 183 -8.57 6.54 -13.53
N VAL A 184 -7.81 5.46 -13.38
CA VAL A 184 -6.36 5.44 -13.55
C VAL A 184 -6.01 5.29 -15.03
N LYS A 185 -5.09 6.10 -15.52
CA LYS A 185 -4.65 6.10 -16.92
C LYS A 185 -3.14 5.89 -17.03
N ILE A 186 -2.66 5.72 -18.24
CA ILE A 186 -1.23 5.76 -18.60
C ILE A 186 -1.01 6.85 -19.63
N THR A 187 0.19 7.42 -19.72
CA THR A 187 0.51 8.41 -20.76
C THR A 187 0.96 7.76 -22.07
N SER A 188 1.53 6.56 -22.00
CA SER A 188 2.07 5.85 -23.17
C SER A 188 2.08 4.34 -22.97
N HIS A 189 1.98 3.63 -24.09
CA HIS A 189 2.29 2.20 -24.20
C HIS A 189 3.22 1.97 -25.41
N GLY A 190 3.93 0.84 -25.41
CA GLY A 190 4.89 0.51 -26.47
C GLY A 190 5.18 -0.98 -26.54
N SER A 191 6.05 -1.38 -27.47
CA SER A 191 6.37 -2.79 -27.73
C SER A 191 7.88 -3.07 -27.71
N LEU A 192 8.25 -4.27 -27.23
CA LEU A 192 9.62 -4.76 -27.12
C LEU A 192 9.77 -6.09 -27.86
N SER A 193 10.53 -6.08 -28.95
CA SER A 193 10.66 -7.25 -29.84
C SER A 193 11.94 -8.05 -29.63
N SER A 194 13.00 -7.45 -29.08
CA SER A 194 14.26 -8.15 -28.83
C SER A 194 14.39 -8.61 -27.38
N ILE A 195 15.03 -9.76 -27.17
CA ILE A 195 15.33 -10.26 -25.81
C ILE A 195 16.15 -9.23 -25.00
N THR A 196 17.04 -8.49 -25.67
CA THR A 196 17.87 -7.45 -25.06
C THR A 196 17.01 -6.31 -24.53
N ASP A 197 16.07 -5.80 -25.33
CA ASP A 197 15.21 -4.69 -24.90
C ASP A 197 14.27 -5.13 -23.78
N ARG A 198 13.74 -6.36 -23.84
CA ARG A 198 12.91 -6.95 -22.78
C ARG A 198 13.66 -7.04 -21.46
N LYS A 199 14.87 -7.61 -21.46
CA LYS A 199 15.70 -7.71 -20.25
C LYS A 199 16.12 -6.34 -19.72
N ASN A 200 16.49 -5.40 -20.61
CA ASN A 200 16.83 -4.04 -20.22
C ASN A 200 15.63 -3.31 -19.59
N TYR A 201 14.45 -3.45 -20.17
CA TYR A 201 13.22 -2.85 -19.63
C TYR A 201 12.86 -3.45 -18.27
N LEU A 202 12.84 -4.78 -18.15
CA LEU A 202 12.60 -5.46 -16.87
C LEU A 202 13.63 -5.05 -15.81
N SER A 203 14.89 -4.86 -16.21
CA SER A 203 15.97 -4.47 -15.31
C SER A 203 15.96 -3.00 -14.92
N ASN A 204 15.31 -2.09 -15.64
CA ASN A 204 15.46 -0.65 -15.35
C ASN A 204 14.13 0.08 -15.18
N VAL A 205 13.03 -0.51 -15.63
CA VAL A 205 11.74 0.17 -15.75
C VAL A 205 10.65 -0.56 -14.99
N GLY A 206 10.28 -1.78 -15.39
CA GLY A 206 9.14 -2.48 -14.79
C GLY A 206 8.75 -3.78 -15.48
N PRO A 207 7.70 -4.47 -14.96
CA PRO A 207 7.02 -5.58 -15.63
C PRO A 207 6.51 -5.22 -17.02
N CYS A 208 6.18 -6.25 -17.81
CA CYS A 208 5.63 -6.09 -19.15
C CYS A 208 4.58 -7.16 -19.45
N SER A 209 3.72 -6.92 -20.43
CA SER A 209 2.71 -7.88 -20.88
C SER A 209 3.27 -8.76 -21.98
N ALA A 210 3.11 -10.07 -21.90
CA ALA A 210 3.56 -11.02 -22.91
C ALA A 210 2.43 -11.91 -23.43
N SER A 211 2.49 -12.19 -24.73
CA SER A 211 1.61 -13.10 -25.45
C SER A 211 2.34 -14.40 -25.76
N PHE A 212 1.65 -15.54 -25.73
CA PHE A 212 2.26 -16.83 -26.12
C PHE A 212 1.22 -17.89 -26.51
N ASP A 213 1.72 -18.94 -27.16
CA ASP A 213 0.93 -20.11 -27.54
C ASP A 213 0.79 -21.09 -26.37
N VAL A 214 -0.44 -21.41 -25.98
CA VAL A 214 -0.73 -22.43 -24.98
C VAL A 214 -0.93 -23.78 -25.64
N TYR A 215 -0.30 -24.79 -25.05
CA TYR A 215 -0.44 -26.20 -25.42
C TYR A 215 -1.13 -26.99 -24.31
N ASP A 216 -1.68 -28.17 -24.63
CA ASP A 216 -2.48 -28.96 -23.67
C ASP A 216 -1.74 -29.29 -22.35
N ASP A 217 -0.43 -29.52 -22.40
CA ASP A 217 0.38 -29.87 -21.22
C ASP A 217 0.58 -28.69 -20.26
N PHE A 218 0.46 -27.45 -20.73
CA PHE A 218 0.58 -26.25 -19.89
C PHE A 218 -0.51 -26.15 -18.82
N TYR A 219 -1.73 -26.64 -19.08
CA TYR A 219 -2.78 -26.68 -18.06
C TYR A 219 -2.37 -27.50 -16.83
N SER A 220 -1.47 -28.46 -17.01
CA SER A 220 -0.95 -29.33 -15.95
C SER A 220 0.35 -28.82 -15.34
N TYR A 221 0.79 -27.59 -15.64
CA TYR A 221 2.01 -27.04 -15.07
C TYR A 221 1.94 -26.97 -13.52
N GLY A 222 2.96 -27.53 -12.87
CA GLY A 222 3.10 -27.53 -11.41
C GLY A 222 4.23 -26.64 -10.89
N GLY A 223 5.36 -26.57 -11.59
CA GLY A 223 6.54 -25.80 -11.18
C GLY A 223 7.76 -26.05 -12.08
N GLY A 224 8.82 -25.26 -11.93
CA GLY A 224 10.06 -25.34 -12.73
C GLY A 224 10.03 -24.46 -13.99
N VAL A 225 10.89 -24.74 -14.97
CA VAL A 225 10.99 -23.96 -16.22
C VAL A 225 10.28 -24.69 -17.34
N TYR A 226 9.08 -24.20 -17.68
CA TYR A 226 8.22 -24.78 -18.70
C TYR A 226 8.86 -24.70 -20.10
N HIS A 227 8.73 -25.81 -20.83
CA HIS A 227 8.82 -25.90 -22.28
C HIS A 227 7.83 -26.97 -22.73
N HIS A 228 7.32 -26.83 -23.95
CA HIS A 228 6.32 -27.76 -24.44
C HIS A 228 6.92 -29.15 -24.70
N VAL A 229 6.26 -30.22 -24.24
CA VAL A 229 6.70 -31.61 -24.45
C VAL A 229 5.62 -32.43 -25.14
N THR A 230 4.34 -32.24 -24.79
CA THR A 230 3.25 -33.07 -25.32
C THR A 230 1.95 -32.33 -25.49
N GLY A 231 1.08 -32.82 -26.38
CA GLY A 231 -0.25 -32.26 -26.60
C GLY A 231 -0.28 -31.25 -27.74
N GLY A 232 -1.48 -30.82 -28.11
CA GLY A 232 -1.69 -29.92 -29.23
C GLY A 232 -1.64 -28.45 -28.82
N TYR A 233 -1.47 -27.58 -29.81
CA TYR A 233 -1.75 -26.15 -29.66
C TYR A 233 -3.24 -25.94 -29.37
N VAL A 234 -3.55 -25.06 -28.42
CA VAL A 234 -4.92 -24.80 -27.97
C VAL A 234 -5.38 -23.37 -28.27
N GLY A 235 -4.53 -22.37 -28.08
CA GLY A 235 -4.88 -20.97 -28.27
C GLY A 235 -3.82 -20.00 -27.74
N GLY A 236 -4.05 -18.70 -27.94
CA GLY A 236 -3.20 -17.64 -27.43
C GLY A 236 -3.59 -17.21 -26.02
N HIS A 237 -2.59 -16.90 -25.19
CA HIS A 237 -2.78 -16.37 -23.83
C HIS A 237 -1.94 -15.12 -23.58
N CYS A 238 -2.35 -14.27 -22.63
CA CYS A 238 -1.57 -13.10 -22.18
C CYS A 238 -1.28 -13.21 -20.69
N VAL A 239 -0.04 -12.91 -20.31
CA VAL A 239 0.45 -12.95 -18.93
C VAL A 239 1.35 -11.74 -18.65
N GLU A 240 1.44 -11.34 -17.39
CA GLU A 240 2.40 -10.32 -16.97
C GLU A 240 3.77 -10.99 -16.72
N VAL A 241 4.81 -10.53 -17.40
CA VAL A 241 6.21 -10.90 -17.15
C VAL A 241 6.76 -9.96 -16.09
N ILE A 242 7.08 -10.52 -14.94
CA ILE A 242 7.53 -9.78 -13.74
C ILE A 242 9.04 -9.89 -13.53
N GLY A 243 9.75 -10.59 -14.40
CA GLY A 243 11.15 -10.89 -14.18
C GLY A 243 11.75 -11.92 -15.13
N TYR A 244 13.02 -12.24 -14.89
CA TYR A 244 13.79 -13.24 -15.62
C TYR A 244 14.92 -13.82 -14.76
N SER A 245 15.47 -14.97 -15.17
CA SER A 245 16.63 -15.59 -14.54
C SER A 245 17.63 -16.07 -15.59
N GLU A 246 18.87 -15.58 -15.52
CA GLU A 246 19.95 -16.06 -16.40
C GLU A 246 20.47 -17.43 -15.97
N ALA A 247 20.41 -17.78 -14.68
CA ALA A 247 20.78 -19.11 -14.22
C ALA A 247 19.81 -20.19 -14.73
N GLU A 248 18.52 -19.86 -14.75
CA GLU A 248 17.47 -20.78 -15.20
C GLU A 248 17.13 -20.63 -16.69
N GLN A 249 17.64 -19.60 -17.36
CA GLN A 249 17.33 -19.27 -18.76
C GLN A 249 15.82 -19.18 -19.01
N CYS A 250 15.13 -18.34 -18.25
CA CYS A 250 13.67 -18.25 -18.26
C CYS A 250 13.11 -16.86 -17.98
N TRP A 251 11.89 -16.63 -18.46
CA TRP A 251 10.99 -15.55 -18.01
C TRP A 251 10.21 -16.00 -16.76
N ILE A 252 9.88 -15.05 -15.88
CA ILE A 252 9.05 -15.26 -14.68
C ILE A 252 7.73 -14.52 -14.90
N CYS A 253 6.61 -15.23 -14.79
CA CYS A 253 5.31 -14.72 -15.21
C CYS A 253 4.23 -14.90 -14.13
N LYS A 254 3.35 -13.90 -14.02
CA LYS A 254 2.10 -13.95 -13.26
C LYS A 254 0.96 -14.36 -14.19
N ASN A 255 0.21 -15.39 -13.81
CA ASN A 255 -0.95 -15.88 -14.55
C ASN A 255 -2.26 -15.39 -13.89
N SER A 256 -3.39 -15.56 -14.58
CA SER A 256 -4.73 -15.16 -14.18
C SER A 256 -5.67 -16.34 -13.90
N TRP A 257 -5.10 -17.52 -13.62
CA TRP A 257 -5.82 -18.77 -13.40
C TRP A 257 -5.89 -19.17 -11.94
N ASN A 258 -5.97 -18.20 -11.02
CA ASN A 258 -5.97 -18.39 -9.57
C ASN A 258 -4.68 -19.01 -8.98
N THR A 259 -4.59 -18.99 -7.65
CA THR A 259 -3.41 -19.44 -6.89
C THR A 259 -3.26 -20.95 -6.79
N SER A 260 -4.29 -21.73 -7.14
CA SER A 260 -4.23 -23.19 -7.12
C SER A 260 -3.55 -23.78 -8.36
N TRP A 261 -3.34 -22.98 -9.40
CA TRP A 261 -2.62 -23.35 -10.61
C TRP A 261 -1.12 -22.99 -10.51
N GLY A 262 -0.25 -23.79 -11.12
CA GLY A 262 1.19 -23.49 -11.21
C GLY A 262 1.87 -23.31 -9.85
N ASP A 263 2.84 -22.40 -9.78
CA ASP A 263 3.54 -22.05 -8.54
C ASP A 263 2.82 -20.89 -7.86
N ALA A 264 1.74 -21.20 -7.13
CA ALA A 264 0.85 -20.22 -6.51
C ALA A 264 0.28 -19.17 -7.49
N GLY A 265 0.00 -19.58 -8.73
CA GLY A 265 -0.48 -18.72 -9.81
C GLY A 265 0.63 -18.10 -10.67
N PHE A 266 1.89 -18.36 -10.37
CA PHE A 266 3.04 -17.97 -11.18
C PHE A 266 3.59 -19.16 -11.98
N PHE A 267 4.37 -18.87 -13.01
CA PHE A 267 5.14 -19.87 -13.72
C PHE A 267 6.43 -19.30 -14.28
N LYS A 268 7.35 -20.19 -14.65
CA LYS A 268 8.54 -19.82 -15.42
C LYS A 268 8.48 -20.52 -16.78
N ILE A 269 8.93 -19.83 -17.82
CA ILE A 269 8.97 -20.38 -19.18
C ILE A 269 10.34 -20.13 -19.80
N GLY A 270 10.90 -21.13 -20.46
CA GLY A 270 12.22 -21.05 -21.10
C GLY A 270 12.25 -19.97 -22.20
N TYR A 271 13.41 -19.35 -22.39
CA TYR A 271 13.62 -18.48 -23.53
C TYR A 271 13.42 -19.25 -24.85
N GLY A 272 12.71 -18.65 -25.81
CA GLY A 272 12.40 -19.21 -27.13
C GLY A 272 11.19 -20.15 -27.18
N GLU A 273 10.60 -20.48 -26.03
CA GLU A 273 9.52 -21.46 -25.96
C GLU A 273 8.17 -20.87 -26.39
N CYS A 274 7.30 -21.70 -26.96
CA CYS A 274 5.87 -21.39 -27.19
C CYS A 274 5.59 -20.03 -27.88
N LYS A 275 6.48 -19.61 -28.78
CA LYS A 275 6.46 -18.28 -29.44
C LYS A 275 6.49 -17.09 -28.48
N PHE A 276 6.80 -17.32 -27.20
CA PHE A 276 6.87 -16.31 -26.16
C PHE A 276 7.82 -15.18 -26.55
N ASP A 277 8.99 -15.54 -27.09
CA ASP A 277 9.97 -14.56 -27.57
C ASP A 277 9.74 -14.06 -29.01
N ALA A 278 8.86 -14.73 -29.76
CA ALA A 278 8.52 -14.34 -31.13
C ALA A 278 7.46 -13.24 -31.17
N TYR A 279 6.64 -13.13 -30.12
CA TYR A 279 5.67 -12.06 -29.96
C TYR A 279 6.27 -10.87 -29.19
N PRO A 280 5.98 -9.62 -29.57
CA PRO A 280 6.48 -8.46 -28.85
C PRO A 280 5.86 -8.39 -27.45
N PHE A 281 6.64 -7.94 -26.47
CA PHE A 281 6.13 -7.63 -25.14
C PHE A 281 5.56 -6.21 -25.15
N ALA A 282 4.39 -6.01 -24.55
CA ALA A 282 3.80 -4.69 -24.40
C ALA A 282 4.23 -4.05 -23.09
N THR A 283 4.39 -2.72 -23.11
CA THR A 283 4.85 -1.89 -21.99
C THR A 283 3.85 -0.78 -21.72
N ALA A 284 3.87 -0.24 -20.50
CA ALA A 284 3.04 0.89 -20.10
C ALA A 284 3.90 1.85 -19.25
N GLN A 285 3.68 3.16 -19.39
CA GLN A 285 4.41 4.17 -18.63
C GLN A 285 3.57 5.42 -18.35
N GLY A 286 3.98 6.14 -17.31
CA GLY A 286 3.40 7.42 -16.90
C GLY A 286 1.98 7.25 -16.40
N VAL A 287 1.84 6.46 -15.33
CA VAL A 287 0.58 6.28 -14.63
C VAL A 287 0.05 7.63 -14.16
N ILE A 288 -1.19 7.93 -14.52
CA ILE A 288 -1.94 9.09 -14.06
C ILE A 288 -2.98 8.58 -13.07
N LEU A 289 -2.77 8.90 -11.81
CA LEU A 289 -3.76 8.67 -10.76
C LEU A 289 -4.86 9.73 -10.87
N PRO A 290 -6.11 9.41 -10.51
CA PRO A 290 -7.14 10.43 -10.40
C PRO A 290 -6.71 11.50 -9.39
N ALA A 291 -7.07 12.76 -9.66
CA ALA A 291 -6.86 13.81 -8.69
C ALA A 291 -7.56 13.43 -7.38
N PRO A 292 -6.88 13.53 -6.21
CA PRO A 292 -7.55 13.28 -4.96
C PRO A 292 -8.78 14.21 -4.85
N PRO A 293 -9.90 13.74 -4.30
CA PRO A 293 -11.15 14.51 -4.23
C PRO A 293 -11.04 15.80 -3.41
N VAL A 294 -9.91 16.01 -2.71
CA VAL A 294 -9.56 17.20 -1.95
C VAL A 294 -8.13 17.61 -2.31
N SER A 295 -7.93 18.89 -2.63
CA SER A 295 -6.62 19.49 -2.81
C SER A 295 -6.27 20.37 -1.61
N TRP A 296 -4.99 20.47 -1.28
CA TRP A 296 -4.49 21.42 -0.29
C TRP A 296 -4.87 22.85 -0.70
N HIS A 297 -5.35 23.65 0.25
CA HIS A 297 -5.65 25.07 0.03
C HIS A 297 -4.38 25.96 0.03
N GLY A 298 -3.19 25.35 0.11
CA GLY A 298 -1.91 26.02 0.29
C GLY A 298 -1.64 26.40 1.75
N TYR A 299 -0.50 27.05 2.00
CA TYR A 299 -0.18 27.57 3.34
C TYR A 299 -0.99 28.83 3.65
N GLU A 300 -1.70 28.82 4.78
CA GLU A 300 -2.31 30.02 5.37
C GLU A 300 -1.45 30.51 6.54
N ASN A 301 -1.06 31.78 6.52
CA ASN A 301 -0.34 32.38 7.65
C ASN A 301 -1.32 32.78 8.75
N LEU A 302 -1.30 32.05 9.87
CA LEU A 302 -2.16 32.32 11.04
C LEU A 302 -1.67 33.48 11.91
N GLY A 303 -0.55 34.13 11.56
CA GLY A 303 0.08 35.19 12.34
C GLY A 303 0.61 34.71 13.69
N GLY A 304 1.14 35.64 14.49
CA GLY A 304 1.80 35.34 15.76
C GLY A 304 3.26 34.88 15.57
N ILE A 305 4.03 34.91 16.67
CA ILE A 305 5.40 34.38 16.73
C ILE A 305 5.41 33.33 17.83
N ILE A 306 5.64 32.07 17.43
CA ILE A 306 5.66 30.92 18.34
C ILE A 306 7.11 30.44 18.57
N THR A 307 7.36 29.83 19.73
CA THR A 307 8.69 29.36 20.17
C THR A 307 8.70 27.88 20.58
N SER A 308 7.69 27.12 20.15
CA SER A 308 7.60 25.67 20.32
C SER A 308 6.95 25.03 19.09
N LYS A 309 7.01 23.69 18.99
CA LYS A 309 6.09 22.94 18.12
C LYS A 309 4.65 23.27 18.53
N PRO A 310 3.74 23.58 17.58
CA PRO A 310 2.32 23.71 17.88
C PRO A 310 1.67 22.33 18.06
N SER A 311 0.63 22.24 18.87
CA SER A 311 -0.23 21.06 19.02
C SER A 311 -1.66 21.44 18.65
N ALA A 312 -2.39 20.53 17.98
CA ALA A 312 -3.74 20.80 17.50
C ALA A 312 -4.69 19.63 17.77
N VAL A 313 -5.95 19.95 18.05
CA VAL A 313 -7.01 18.95 18.23
C VAL A 313 -8.33 19.45 17.65
N SER A 314 -9.26 18.53 17.46
CA SER A 314 -10.65 18.82 17.12
C SER A 314 -11.57 18.13 18.11
N TRP A 315 -12.58 18.85 18.61
CA TRP A 315 -13.65 18.28 19.45
C TRP A 315 -14.99 18.17 18.71
N ALA A 316 -15.08 18.69 17.47
CA ALA A 316 -16.26 18.63 16.62
C ALA A 316 -15.89 18.80 15.13
N ALA A 317 -16.79 18.35 14.24
CA ALA A 317 -16.63 18.61 12.81
C ALA A 317 -16.46 20.12 12.53
N ASN A 318 -15.54 20.46 11.62
CA ASN A 318 -15.20 21.84 11.26
C ASN A 318 -14.73 22.71 12.45
N ARG A 319 -14.14 22.11 13.48
CA ARG A 319 -13.48 22.81 14.58
C ARG A 319 -12.02 22.37 14.66
N ILE A 320 -11.11 23.34 14.80
CA ILE A 320 -9.69 23.09 15.06
C ILE A 320 -9.26 24.04 16.16
N ASP A 321 -8.57 23.52 17.17
CA ASP A 321 -7.96 24.28 18.26
C ASP A 321 -6.46 24.03 18.23
N VAL A 322 -5.66 25.10 18.24
CA VAL A 322 -4.20 25.06 18.15
C VAL A 322 -3.61 25.76 19.37
N VAL A 323 -2.63 25.13 20.00
CA VAL A 323 -1.85 25.69 21.10
C VAL A 323 -0.37 25.70 20.79
N ALA A 324 0.33 26.73 21.26
CA ALA A 324 1.78 26.84 21.14
C ALA A 324 2.33 27.74 22.25
N ARG A 325 3.65 27.70 22.45
CA ARG A 325 4.34 28.65 23.31
C ARG A 325 4.64 29.95 22.56
N GLY A 326 4.34 31.09 23.17
CA GLY A 326 4.68 32.42 22.64
C GLY A 326 6.11 32.85 22.96
N THR A 327 6.49 34.07 22.54
CA THR A 327 7.80 34.68 22.89
C THR A 327 7.91 35.09 24.36
N ASP A 328 6.77 35.26 25.02
CA ASP A 328 6.64 35.51 26.46
C ASP A 328 6.66 34.22 27.31
N SER A 329 6.91 33.06 26.68
CA SER A 329 6.84 31.73 27.30
C SER A 329 5.46 31.33 27.81
N ALA A 330 4.40 32.09 27.51
CA ALA A 330 3.03 31.72 27.84
C ALA A 330 2.46 30.72 26.83
N VAL A 331 1.40 30.02 27.24
CA VAL A 331 0.58 29.22 26.32
C VAL A 331 -0.35 30.17 25.57
N TRP A 332 -0.32 30.09 24.24
CA TRP A 332 -1.22 30.80 23.36
C TRP A 332 -2.14 29.83 22.64
N HIS A 333 -3.40 30.21 22.48
CA HIS A 333 -4.44 29.42 21.85
C HIS A 333 -5.07 30.17 20.68
N ARG A 334 -5.38 29.46 19.61
CA ARG A 334 -6.10 29.96 18.44
C ARG A 334 -6.99 28.86 17.89
N TRP A 335 -8.16 29.23 17.37
CA TRP A 335 -9.09 28.23 16.87
C TRP A 335 -9.82 28.65 15.59
N TRP A 336 -10.20 27.65 14.81
CA TRP A 336 -11.14 27.75 13.70
C TRP A 336 -12.53 27.42 14.19
N ASP A 337 -13.52 28.27 13.93
CA ASP A 337 -14.88 28.09 14.45
C ASP A 337 -15.88 27.46 13.48
N GLY A 338 -15.40 26.99 12.33
CA GLY A 338 -16.23 26.50 11.22
C GLY A 338 -16.27 27.46 10.04
N THR A 339 -15.94 28.73 10.25
CA THR A 339 -16.01 29.78 9.23
C THR A 339 -14.77 30.65 9.13
N THR A 340 -14.09 30.91 10.25
CA THR A 340 -12.91 31.75 10.28
C THR A 340 -12.00 31.40 11.45
N TRP A 341 -10.71 31.67 11.29
CA TRP A 341 -9.76 31.65 12.40
C TRP A 341 -10.01 32.83 13.32
N ARG A 342 -10.17 32.56 14.61
CA ARG A 342 -10.18 33.60 15.65
C ARG A 342 -8.76 34.06 15.97
N GLY A 343 -8.65 35.18 16.68
CA GLY A 343 -7.36 35.73 17.07
C GLY A 343 -6.63 34.84 18.08
N TRP A 344 -5.31 35.00 18.18
CA TRP A 344 -4.54 34.39 19.26
C TRP A 344 -4.95 34.98 20.60
N GLU A 345 -5.27 34.12 21.57
CA GLU A 345 -5.52 34.48 22.96
C GLU A 345 -4.42 33.91 23.86
N SER A 346 -3.92 34.72 24.80
CA SER A 346 -2.98 34.24 25.82
C SER A 346 -3.74 33.51 26.90
N LEU A 347 -3.32 32.28 27.20
CA LEU A 347 -3.81 31.48 28.31
C LEU A 347 -2.92 31.61 29.56
N GLY A 348 -1.88 32.46 29.49
CA GLY A 348 -0.90 32.67 30.54
C GLY A 348 0.01 31.47 30.78
N GLY A 349 0.57 31.38 31.98
CA GLY A 349 1.58 30.39 32.34
C GLY A 349 3.00 30.79 31.88
N VAL A 350 4.01 30.03 32.32
CA VAL A 350 5.40 30.15 31.87
C VAL A 350 5.94 28.74 31.69
N ILE A 351 6.13 28.32 30.44
CA ILE A 351 6.38 26.93 30.07
C ILE A 351 7.70 26.75 29.33
N GLN A 352 8.35 25.61 29.54
CA GLN A 352 9.71 25.37 29.00
C GLN A 352 9.75 24.61 27.66
N GLY A 353 8.64 23.98 27.26
CA GLY A 353 8.53 23.17 26.04
C GLY A 353 7.26 23.46 25.24
N GLY A 354 6.84 22.52 24.39
CA GLY A 354 5.57 22.55 23.69
C GLY A 354 4.40 22.10 24.58
N PRO A 355 3.25 22.79 24.55
CA PRO A 355 2.04 22.30 25.21
C PRO A 355 1.39 21.17 24.41
N ALA A 356 0.77 20.20 25.10
CA ALA A 356 -0.13 19.21 24.50
C ALA A 356 -1.58 19.64 24.70
N ILE A 357 -2.45 19.32 23.73
CA ILE A 357 -3.89 19.52 23.83
C ILE A 357 -4.63 18.25 23.40
N CYS A 358 -5.67 17.89 24.15
CA CYS A 358 -6.57 16.80 23.79
C CYS A 358 -8.03 17.18 24.03
N SER A 359 -8.96 16.36 23.54
CA SER A 359 -10.38 16.45 23.83
C SER A 359 -10.96 15.05 24.01
N TRP A 360 -11.84 14.90 24.99
CA TRP A 360 -12.62 13.68 25.23
C TRP A 360 -14.12 13.85 24.96
N ALA A 361 -14.58 15.08 24.69
CA ALA A 361 -15.97 15.39 24.36
C ALA A 361 -16.11 16.73 23.61
N SER A 362 -17.24 16.87 22.93
CA SER A 362 -17.63 18.14 22.33
C SER A 362 -17.70 19.26 23.36
N GLY A 363 -17.12 20.42 23.03
CA GLY A 363 -17.05 21.59 23.92
C GLY A 363 -16.03 21.46 25.05
N ARG A 364 -15.17 20.44 25.02
CA ARG A 364 -14.12 20.20 26.01
C ARG A 364 -12.74 20.21 25.36
N LEU A 365 -11.82 20.96 25.96
CA LEU A 365 -10.39 20.92 25.65
C LEU A 365 -9.61 20.80 26.96
N ASP A 366 -8.51 20.08 26.93
CA ASP A 366 -7.60 19.93 28.06
C ASP A 366 -6.17 20.15 27.58
N ILE A 367 -5.49 21.12 28.16
CA ILE A 367 -4.13 21.54 27.83
C ILE A 367 -3.19 21.14 28.95
N PHE A 368 -2.07 20.54 28.57
CA PHE A 368 -1.00 20.12 29.46
C PHE A 368 0.30 20.81 29.06
N ALA A 369 0.99 21.41 30.02
CA ALA A 369 2.26 22.06 29.76
C ALA A 369 3.23 21.89 30.92
N VAL A 370 4.51 21.71 30.60
CA VAL A 370 5.56 21.61 31.62
C VAL A 370 6.07 23.01 31.95
N GLY A 371 5.94 23.38 33.23
CA GLY A 371 6.43 24.66 33.76
C GLY A 371 7.95 24.70 33.86
N THR A 372 8.50 25.89 34.16
CA THR A 372 9.93 26.08 34.39
C THR A 372 10.45 25.41 35.68
N ASP A 373 9.54 24.97 36.55
CA ASP A 373 9.82 24.16 37.73
C ASP A 373 9.77 22.64 37.46
N HIS A 374 9.70 22.24 36.18
CA HIS A 374 9.59 20.86 35.71
C HIS A 374 8.29 20.13 36.10
N LYS A 375 7.30 20.82 36.66
CA LYS A 375 5.99 20.21 36.96
C LYS A 375 5.07 20.28 35.76
N LEU A 376 4.15 19.33 35.67
CA LEU A 376 3.04 19.40 34.75
C LEU A 376 1.95 20.32 35.28
N TYR A 377 1.45 21.20 34.42
CA TYR A 377 0.29 22.04 34.68
C TYR A 377 -0.82 21.72 33.69
N HIS A 378 -2.05 21.82 34.16
CA HIS A 378 -3.26 21.54 33.42
C HIS A 378 -4.19 22.75 33.41
N LYS A 379 -4.85 22.98 32.27
CA LYS A 379 -5.89 23.99 32.07
C LYS A 379 -6.91 23.45 31.08
N TRP A 380 -8.19 23.65 31.33
CA TRP A 380 -9.25 23.12 30.48
C TRP A 380 -10.26 24.17 30.07
N PHE A 381 -10.96 23.91 28.95
CA PHE A 381 -12.08 24.69 28.47
C PHE A 381 -13.38 23.91 28.64
N GLN A 382 -14.39 24.54 29.25
CA GLN A 382 -15.78 24.05 29.24
C GLN A 382 -16.75 25.23 29.40
N GLY A 383 -17.12 25.85 28.28
CA GLY A 383 -17.87 27.12 28.29
C GLY A 383 -17.04 28.33 28.76
N GLY A 384 -15.76 28.12 29.03
CA GLY A 384 -14.79 29.09 29.53
C GLY A 384 -13.52 28.38 29.99
N TRP A 385 -12.40 29.09 30.00
CA TRP A 385 -11.11 28.56 30.45
C TRP A 385 -11.01 28.53 31.99
N SER A 386 -10.53 27.42 32.54
CA SER A 386 -10.19 27.29 33.96
C SER A 386 -8.97 28.12 34.37
N GLY A 387 -8.65 28.15 35.66
CA GLY A 387 -7.29 28.48 36.11
C GLY A 387 -6.29 27.38 35.76
N TRP A 388 -4.99 27.69 35.81
CA TRP A 388 -3.95 26.67 35.76
C TRP A 388 -3.90 25.92 37.10
N GLU A 389 -3.86 24.60 37.05
CA GLU A 389 -3.61 23.73 38.20
C GLU A 389 -2.32 22.94 38.02
N SER A 390 -1.59 22.68 39.10
CA SER A 390 -0.40 21.83 39.04
C SER A 390 -0.81 20.37 39.27
N LEU A 391 -0.37 19.49 38.38
CA LEU A 391 -0.51 18.03 38.52
C LEU A 391 0.80 17.39 39.03
N GLY A 392 1.74 18.21 39.51
CA GLY A 392 3.01 17.73 40.07
C GLY A 392 3.94 17.10 39.03
N GLY A 393 4.71 16.08 39.45
CA GLY A 393 5.73 15.44 38.63
C GLY A 393 7.03 16.24 38.54
N ILE A 394 8.05 15.66 37.90
CA ILE A 394 9.35 16.28 37.61
C ILE A 394 9.82 15.77 36.24
N LEU A 395 9.59 16.57 35.20
CA LEU A 395 9.58 16.14 33.80
C LEU A 395 10.69 16.79 32.96
N SER A 396 11.13 16.06 31.94
CA SER A 396 12.28 16.37 31.06
C SER A 396 11.95 16.31 29.56
N SER A 397 10.67 16.17 29.20
CA SER A 397 10.17 16.20 27.81
C SER A 397 8.88 16.99 27.71
N ASP A 398 8.46 17.27 26.47
CA ASP A 398 7.08 17.68 26.21
C ASP A 398 6.11 16.56 26.63
N PRO A 399 4.90 16.90 27.10
CA PRO A 399 3.88 15.91 27.43
C PRO A 399 3.18 15.39 26.16
N CYS A 400 2.66 14.17 26.23
CA CYS A 400 1.76 13.59 25.23
C CYS A 400 0.42 13.28 25.93
N ALA A 401 -0.68 13.84 25.43
CA ALA A 401 -2.02 13.65 26.00
C ALA A 401 -2.94 12.97 24.99
N VAL A 402 -3.63 11.92 25.42
CA VAL A 402 -4.53 11.14 24.58
C VAL A 402 -5.85 10.85 25.31
N SER A 403 -6.93 10.74 24.56
CA SER A 403 -8.22 10.27 25.05
C SER A 403 -8.69 9.11 24.20
N TRP A 404 -9.15 8.03 24.83
CA TRP A 404 -9.77 6.89 24.16
C TRP A 404 -11.29 6.85 24.35
N GLY A 405 -11.86 7.80 25.09
CA GLY A 405 -13.29 7.85 25.34
C GLY A 405 -13.72 9.00 26.25
N PRO A 406 -15.04 9.22 26.38
CA PRO A 406 -15.59 10.26 27.22
C PRO A 406 -15.09 10.18 28.67
N ASN A 407 -14.82 11.35 29.26
CA ASN A 407 -14.34 11.49 30.63
C ASN A 407 -13.01 10.80 30.92
N ARG A 408 -12.19 10.56 29.89
CA ARG A 408 -10.88 9.95 30.05
C ARG A 408 -9.79 10.73 29.34
N ILE A 409 -8.71 10.97 30.07
CA ILE A 409 -7.46 11.53 29.56
C ILE A 409 -6.32 10.74 30.18
N ASP A 410 -5.33 10.41 29.37
CA ASP A 410 -4.07 9.81 29.79
C ASP A 410 -2.92 10.72 29.34
N VAL A 411 -2.02 11.05 30.27
CA VAL A 411 -0.89 11.96 30.00
C VAL A 411 0.42 11.27 30.30
N PHE A 412 1.32 11.33 29.33
CA PHE A 412 2.64 10.69 29.35
C PHE A 412 3.73 11.73 29.20
N ALA A 413 4.81 11.59 29.96
CA ALA A 413 6.00 12.39 29.79
C ALA A 413 7.24 11.63 30.25
N ARG A 414 8.41 12.05 29.79
CA ARG A 414 9.67 11.54 30.33
C ARG A 414 10.01 12.26 31.64
N GLY A 415 10.39 11.50 32.66
CA GLY A 415 10.90 12.03 33.92
C GLY A 415 12.35 12.48 33.83
N MET A 416 12.86 13.15 34.86
CA MET A 416 14.30 13.49 34.96
C MET A 416 15.19 12.25 35.17
N ASP A 417 14.59 11.11 35.49
CA ASP A 417 15.22 9.78 35.59
C ASP A 417 15.23 9.01 34.25
N SER A 418 14.86 9.67 33.15
CA SER A 418 14.69 9.07 31.82
C SER A 418 13.62 7.98 31.72
N ALA A 419 12.82 7.74 32.76
CA ALA A 419 11.70 6.81 32.70
C ALA A 419 10.46 7.48 32.06
N MET A 420 9.56 6.66 31.52
CA MET A 420 8.23 7.14 31.16
C MET A 420 7.36 7.21 32.40
N TRP A 421 6.72 8.35 32.61
CA TRP A 421 5.76 8.59 33.68
C TRP A 421 4.38 8.84 33.10
N HIS A 422 3.36 8.34 33.79
CA HIS A 422 1.97 8.40 33.38
C HIS A 422 1.08 8.87 34.53
N LEU A 423 0.05 9.65 34.21
CA LEU A 423 -1.07 9.96 35.11
C LEU A 423 -2.35 10.10 34.27
N TRP A 424 -3.51 9.95 34.90
CA TRP A 424 -4.76 9.94 34.15
C TRP A 424 -5.94 10.55 34.90
N TRP A 425 -6.90 11.03 34.13
CA TRP A 425 -8.22 11.48 34.59
C TRP A 425 -9.24 10.34 34.41
N ASP A 426 -9.99 10.01 35.46
CA ASP A 426 -10.97 8.91 35.43
C ASP A 426 -12.44 9.35 35.31
N GLY A 427 -12.67 10.65 35.09
CA GLY A 427 -14.01 11.25 35.07
C GLY A 427 -14.40 11.96 36.34
N ALA A 428 -13.67 11.74 37.44
CA ALA A 428 -13.92 12.38 38.72
C ALA A 428 -12.66 13.05 39.29
N HIS A 429 -11.50 12.42 39.19
CA HIS A 429 -10.25 12.95 39.74
C HIS A 429 -9.03 12.60 38.88
N TRP A 430 -7.96 13.37 39.06
CA TRP A 430 -6.62 13.02 38.58
C TRP A 430 -6.01 11.97 39.50
N ASN A 431 -5.57 10.87 38.91
CA ASN A 431 -4.81 9.84 39.60
C ASN A 431 -3.33 10.24 39.65
N GLY A 432 -2.62 9.75 40.67
CA GLY A 432 -1.22 10.09 40.89
C GLY A 432 -0.29 9.56 39.80
N TRP A 433 0.91 10.15 39.70
CA TRP A 433 1.95 9.69 38.80
C TRP A 433 2.38 8.25 39.09
N GLU A 434 2.37 7.42 38.05
CA GLU A 434 2.97 6.09 38.06
C GLU A 434 4.19 6.02 37.14
N ASN A 435 5.23 5.32 37.60
CA ASN A 435 6.45 5.09 36.84
C ASN A 435 6.26 3.85 35.95
N LEU A 436 6.26 4.04 34.64
CA LEU A 436 6.11 2.98 33.64
C LEU A 436 7.45 2.33 33.25
N GLY A 437 8.56 2.79 33.83
CA GLY A 437 9.92 2.32 33.60
C GLY A 437 10.49 2.78 32.25
N GLY A 438 11.50 2.05 31.80
CA GLY A 438 12.24 2.36 30.57
C GLY A 438 13.35 3.37 30.79
N ILE A 439 14.21 3.51 29.78
CA ILE A 439 15.24 4.56 29.69
C ILE A 439 15.11 5.17 28.30
N ILE A 440 14.29 6.22 28.20
CA ILE A 440 13.85 6.81 26.93
C ILE A 440 14.58 8.13 26.62
N ASP A 441 14.87 8.34 25.35
CA ASP A 441 15.60 9.49 24.81
C ASP A 441 14.72 10.43 23.93
N SER A 442 13.45 10.09 23.72
CA SER A 442 12.47 10.96 23.04
C SER A 442 11.31 11.35 23.96
N SER A 443 10.49 12.31 23.51
CA SER A 443 9.13 12.44 24.04
C SER A 443 8.32 11.16 23.72
N PRO A 444 7.34 10.78 24.58
CA PRO A 444 6.42 9.68 24.28
C PRO A 444 5.55 9.97 23.04
N ALA A 445 5.33 8.97 22.20
CA ALA A 445 4.27 8.96 21.18
C ALA A 445 3.22 7.92 21.57
N VAL A 446 1.95 8.31 21.68
CA VAL A 446 0.90 7.43 22.22
C VAL A 446 -0.32 7.43 21.31
N ALA A 447 -0.84 6.25 21.03
CA ALA A 447 -2.07 6.06 20.26
C ALA A 447 -3.04 5.13 21.00
N SER A 448 -4.32 5.22 20.65
CA SER A 448 -5.36 4.31 21.08
C SER A 448 -6.17 3.85 19.88
N TRP A 449 -6.45 2.55 19.80
CA TRP A 449 -7.32 1.95 18.78
C TRP A 449 -8.64 1.41 19.33
N SER A 450 -8.84 1.45 20.65
CA SER A 450 -10.11 1.12 21.29
C SER A 450 -10.18 1.68 22.71
N ALA A 451 -11.38 1.73 23.27
CA ALA A 451 -11.57 2.07 24.67
C ALA A 451 -10.76 1.11 25.57
N ASN A 452 -10.16 1.64 26.64
CA ASN A 452 -9.27 0.92 27.54
C ASN A 452 -8.00 0.35 26.89
N ARG A 453 -7.55 0.92 25.77
CA ARG A 453 -6.31 0.54 25.12
C ARG A 453 -5.42 1.74 24.87
N LEU A 454 -4.16 1.63 25.28
CA LEU A 454 -3.10 2.61 25.02
C LEU A 454 -1.85 1.89 24.59
N ASP A 455 -1.17 2.44 23.60
CA ASP A 455 0.09 1.93 23.07
C ASP A 455 1.09 3.08 23.00
N CYS A 456 2.18 2.94 23.77
CA CYS A 456 3.18 3.96 23.98
C CYS A 456 4.47 3.57 23.27
N PHE A 457 5.02 4.50 22.49
CA PHE A 457 6.26 4.34 21.74
C PHE A 457 7.27 5.40 22.16
N ALA A 458 8.53 4.98 22.23
CA ALA A 458 9.62 5.90 22.52
C ALA A 458 10.94 5.37 21.93
N LYS A 459 11.84 6.30 21.61
CA LYS A 459 13.24 5.99 21.31
C LYS A 459 13.97 5.70 22.63
N GLY A 460 14.68 4.58 22.72
CA GLY A 460 15.59 4.28 23.83
C GLY A 460 16.94 5.00 23.70
N THR A 461 17.75 5.02 24.76
CA THR A 461 19.12 5.60 24.71
C THR A 461 20.09 4.81 23.82
N ASP A 462 19.73 3.60 23.44
CA ASP A 462 20.41 2.77 22.42
C ASP A 462 19.91 3.07 20.99
N SER A 463 19.11 4.12 20.83
CA SER A 463 18.43 4.53 19.59
C SER A 463 17.45 3.50 19.03
N ARG A 464 16.99 2.52 19.82
CA ARG A 464 15.98 1.54 19.39
C ARG A 464 14.56 2.01 19.64
N LEU A 465 13.60 1.50 18.86
CA LEU A 465 12.18 1.74 19.10
C LEU A 465 11.67 0.78 20.18
N TYR A 466 11.08 1.35 21.24
CA TYR A 466 10.46 0.59 22.32
C TYR A 466 8.96 0.81 22.36
N HIS A 467 8.23 -0.22 22.78
CA HIS A 467 6.79 -0.21 22.92
C HIS A 467 6.37 -0.73 24.31
N LYS A 468 5.34 -0.11 24.88
CA LYS A 468 4.66 -0.53 26.11
C LYS A 468 3.17 -0.24 25.97
N TRP A 469 2.31 -1.13 26.44
CA TRP A 469 0.87 -0.96 26.27
C TRP A 469 0.06 -1.32 27.52
N TRP A 470 -1.14 -0.74 27.56
CA TRP A 470 -2.20 -1.03 28.52
C TRP A 470 -3.31 -1.83 27.83
N ASP A 471 -3.77 -2.91 28.44
CA ASP A 471 -4.80 -3.79 27.84
C ASP A 471 -6.20 -3.66 28.46
N GLY A 472 -6.41 -2.67 29.32
CA GLY A 472 -7.64 -2.48 30.08
C GLY A 472 -7.56 -3.01 31.51
N SER A 473 -6.51 -3.77 31.83
CA SER A 473 -6.32 -4.36 33.16
C SER A 473 -4.92 -4.17 33.72
N THR A 474 -3.89 -4.23 32.88
CA THR A 474 -2.50 -4.07 33.31
C THR A 474 -1.63 -3.43 32.24
N TRP A 475 -0.57 -2.78 32.71
CA TRP A 475 0.56 -2.40 31.87
C TRP A 475 1.43 -3.63 31.60
N HIS A 476 1.79 -3.84 30.33
CA HIS A 476 2.74 -4.87 29.92
C HIS A 476 4.18 -4.38 30.00
N ASN A 477 5.16 -5.29 29.94
CA ASN A 477 6.57 -4.92 29.97
C ASN A 477 6.98 -4.19 28.68
N TRP A 478 8.05 -3.39 28.78
CA TRP A 478 8.68 -2.80 27.61
C TRP A 478 9.17 -3.89 26.66
N GLU A 479 8.84 -3.76 25.38
CA GLU A 479 9.36 -4.60 24.31
C GLU A 479 10.18 -3.78 23.31
N ASN A 480 11.27 -4.36 22.82
CA ASN A 480 12.13 -3.77 21.81
C ASN A 480 11.61 -4.16 20.42
N LEU A 481 11.04 -3.19 19.69
CA LEU A 481 10.49 -3.40 18.34
C LEU A 481 11.55 -3.40 17.23
N GLN A 482 12.83 -3.39 17.61
CA GLN A 482 13.97 -3.20 16.72
C GLN A 482 13.90 -1.85 16.01
N GLY A 483 14.62 -1.71 14.89
CA GLY A 483 14.75 -0.44 14.18
C GLY A 483 15.67 0.55 14.90
N TYR A 484 16.29 1.44 14.14
CA TYR A 484 17.07 2.54 14.71
C TYR A 484 16.38 3.87 14.40
N VAL A 485 16.02 4.59 15.46
CA VAL A 485 15.24 5.82 15.43
C VAL A 485 16.18 7.02 15.53
N ALA A 486 16.15 7.91 14.55
CA ALA A 486 16.98 9.12 14.48
C ALA A 486 16.28 10.38 15.04
N GLY A 487 15.00 10.30 15.42
CA GLY A 487 14.20 11.45 15.86
C GLY A 487 12.98 11.05 16.70
N ASP A 488 11.96 11.91 16.73
CA ASP A 488 10.71 11.62 17.44
C ASP A 488 9.81 10.69 16.59
N PRO A 489 9.32 9.56 17.13
CA PRO A 489 8.33 8.74 16.46
C PRO A 489 6.95 9.41 16.46
N GLY A 490 6.15 9.13 15.44
CA GLY A 490 4.72 9.44 15.39
C GLY A 490 3.89 8.16 15.40
N ALA A 491 2.86 8.10 16.24
CA ALA A 491 1.96 6.94 16.35
C ALA A 491 0.50 7.35 16.09
N VAL A 492 -0.23 6.53 15.35
CA VAL A 492 -1.64 6.79 15.01
C VAL A 492 -2.41 5.48 14.85
N SER A 493 -3.72 5.54 15.07
CA SER A 493 -4.65 4.47 14.72
C SER A 493 -5.72 5.03 13.79
N TRP A 494 -6.09 4.25 12.78
CA TRP A 494 -7.22 4.52 11.89
C TRP A 494 -8.38 3.53 12.08
N GLY A 495 -8.24 2.54 12.96
CA GLY A 495 -9.26 1.52 13.15
C GLY A 495 -8.98 0.56 14.30
N PRO A 496 -9.96 -0.26 14.68
CA PRO A 496 -9.79 -1.25 15.74
C PRO A 496 -8.65 -2.23 15.43
N ASN A 497 -7.89 -2.58 16.46
CA ASN A 497 -6.75 -3.50 16.37
C ASN A 497 -5.69 -3.06 15.34
N ARG A 498 -5.56 -1.75 15.10
CA ARG A 498 -4.59 -1.20 14.16
C ARG A 498 -3.83 -0.03 14.77
N ILE A 499 -2.50 -0.10 14.69
CA ILE A 499 -1.60 0.99 15.07
C ILE A 499 -0.52 1.08 14.03
N ASP A 500 -0.15 2.30 13.67
CA ASP A 500 0.91 2.61 12.73
C ASP A 500 1.89 3.55 13.41
N ILE A 501 3.18 3.24 13.28
CA ILE A 501 4.29 4.01 13.84
C ILE A 501 5.23 4.38 12.72
N PHE A 502 5.52 5.66 12.62
CA PHE A 502 6.42 6.24 11.65
C PHE A 502 7.55 6.97 12.35
N TYR A 503 8.77 6.85 11.83
CA TYR A 503 9.92 7.51 12.42
C TYR A 503 11.04 7.69 11.39
N PRO A 504 11.90 8.71 11.54
CA PRO A 504 13.11 8.81 10.75
C PRO A 504 14.09 7.71 11.18
N GLY A 505 14.53 6.89 10.23
CA GLY A 505 15.57 5.89 10.41
C GLY A 505 16.98 6.50 10.45
N VAL A 506 18.01 5.68 10.66
CA VAL A 506 19.42 6.14 10.66
C VAL A 506 19.89 6.72 9.33
N SER A 507 19.27 6.29 8.23
CA SER A 507 19.52 6.85 6.89
C SER A 507 18.69 8.11 6.61
N PHE A 508 17.98 8.63 7.61
CA PHE A 508 16.96 9.69 7.48
C PHE A 508 15.80 9.33 6.56
N HIS A 509 15.61 8.05 6.25
CA HIS A 509 14.43 7.57 5.54
C HIS A 509 13.23 7.47 6.47
N MET A 510 12.02 7.59 5.92
CA MET A 510 10.80 7.34 6.69
C MET A 510 10.65 5.84 6.88
N MET A 511 10.74 5.38 8.12
CA MET A 511 10.49 3.99 8.49
C MET A 511 9.06 3.84 8.98
N HIS A 512 8.49 2.66 8.76
CA HIS A 512 7.13 2.33 9.15
C HIS A 512 7.02 0.93 9.76
N LYS A 513 6.27 0.82 10.85
CA LYS A 513 5.86 -0.44 11.46
C LYS A 513 4.40 -0.35 11.86
N TRP A 514 3.69 -1.47 11.83
CA TRP A 514 2.30 -1.51 12.24
C TRP A 514 1.94 -2.76 13.02
N TRP A 515 0.85 -2.64 13.79
CA TRP A 515 0.19 -3.74 14.48
C TRP A 515 -1.14 -4.06 13.82
N ASN A 516 -1.43 -5.34 13.59
CA ASN A 516 -2.76 -5.82 13.16
C ASN A 516 -3.15 -7.17 13.80
N GLY A 517 -2.75 -7.37 15.06
CA GLY A 517 -2.77 -8.68 15.76
C GLY A 517 -1.37 -9.29 15.91
N SER A 518 -0.41 -8.78 15.13
CA SER A 518 1.03 -8.99 15.29
C SER A 518 1.78 -7.77 14.75
N TRP A 519 3.01 -7.55 15.23
CA TRP A 519 3.90 -6.55 14.66
C TRP A 519 4.38 -6.94 13.27
N SER A 520 4.34 -5.99 12.35
CA SER A 520 4.93 -6.12 11.02
C SER A 520 6.47 -6.17 11.06
N GLY A 521 7.06 -6.55 9.93
CA GLY A 521 8.45 -6.19 9.63
C GLY A 521 8.66 -4.67 9.63
N GLU A 522 9.91 -4.23 9.60
CA GLU A 522 10.24 -2.82 9.36
C GLU A 522 10.17 -2.54 7.85
N GLU A 523 9.40 -1.51 7.48
CA GLU A 523 9.24 -1.06 6.09
C GLU A 523 9.98 0.27 5.90
N ASP A 524 10.90 0.33 4.94
CA ASP A 524 11.55 1.57 4.50
C ASP A 524 10.70 2.22 3.39
N LEU A 525 10.15 3.40 3.67
CA LEU A 525 9.30 4.15 2.76
C LEU A 525 10.07 5.19 1.94
N GLY A 526 11.39 5.26 2.11
CA GLY A 526 12.30 6.20 1.47
C GLY A 526 12.11 7.65 1.92
N GLY A 527 12.55 8.57 1.07
CA GLY A 527 12.61 10.00 1.37
C GLY A 527 13.81 10.37 2.24
N LEU A 528 14.20 11.64 2.22
CA LEU A 528 15.24 12.18 3.11
C LEU A 528 14.60 13.21 4.03
N LEU A 529 14.42 12.82 5.30
CA LEU A 529 13.70 13.58 6.30
C LEU A 529 14.68 14.47 7.07
N SER A 530 14.29 15.73 7.27
CA SER A 530 15.01 16.69 8.13
C SER A 530 14.29 16.91 9.48
N SER A 531 13.19 16.21 9.72
CA SER A 531 12.32 16.34 10.89
C SER A 531 11.84 14.97 11.42
N GLY A 532 11.16 14.98 12.57
CA GLY A 532 10.33 13.83 12.99
C GLY A 532 9.09 13.67 12.09
N VAL A 533 8.25 12.68 12.37
CA VAL A 533 7.07 12.40 11.53
C VAL A 533 5.78 12.87 12.21
N GLY A 534 5.03 13.75 11.53
CA GLY A 534 3.67 14.09 11.92
C GLY A 534 2.68 13.11 11.28
N VAL A 535 1.81 12.49 12.07
CA VAL A 535 0.84 11.48 11.58
C VAL A 535 -0.58 11.81 12.01
N SER A 536 -1.53 11.53 11.13
CA SER A 536 -2.96 11.66 11.43
C SER A 536 -3.80 10.63 10.68
N SER A 537 -5.01 10.43 11.17
CA SER A 537 -6.07 9.69 10.50
C SER A 537 -7.37 10.47 10.65
N TRP A 538 -8.13 10.59 9.55
CA TRP A 538 -9.43 11.28 9.53
C TRP A 538 -10.57 10.37 9.06
N ALA A 539 -10.26 9.14 8.65
CA ALA A 539 -11.23 8.14 8.24
C ALA A 539 -10.66 6.72 8.43
N SER A 540 -11.55 5.73 8.51
CA SER A 540 -11.15 4.33 8.52
C SER A 540 -10.36 3.98 7.25
N GLY A 541 -9.24 3.29 7.42
CA GLY A 541 -8.31 2.92 6.35
C GLY A 541 -7.37 4.04 5.92
N ARG A 542 -7.57 5.27 6.43
CA ARG A 542 -6.82 6.44 6.00
C ARG A 542 -5.72 6.82 6.97
N LEU A 543 -4.50 6.87 6.45
CA LEU A 543 -3.32 7.42 7.12
C LEU A 543 -2.73 8.57 6.31
N ASP A 544 -2.32 9.62 7.01
CA ASP A 544 -1.63 10.76 6.44
C ASP A 544 -0.35 11.03 7.25
N CYS A 545 0.78 11.09 6.56
CA CYS A 545 2.11 11.30 7.13
C CYS A 545 2.70 12.59 6.54
N PHE A 546 3.26 13.43 7.41
CA PHE A 546 3.81 14.74 7.09
C PHE A 546 5.24 14.83 7.61
N VAL A 547 6.15 15.26 6.74
CA VAL A 547 7.58 15.41 7.06
C VAL A 547 8.14 16.64 6.38
N GLU A 548 9.10 17.29 7.01
CA GLU A 548 9.99 18.23 6.35
C GLU A 548 11.10 17.46 5.60
N GLY A 549 11.34 17.84 4.34
CA GLY A 549 12.46 17.35 3.54
C GLY A 549 13.74 18.17 3.73
N THR A 550 14.83 17.76 3.11
CA THR A 550 16.12 18.47 3.19
C THR A 550 16.13 19.85 2.51
N ASP A 551 15.10 20.16 1.73
CA ASP A 551 14.86 21.45 1.07
C ASP A 551 13.94 22.38 1.89
N SER A 552 13.60 21.98 3.12
CA SER A 552 12.68 22.69 4.01
C SER A 552 11.22 22.75 3.51
N ALA A 553 10.86 21.92 2.52
CA ALA A 553 9.47 21.76 2.10
C ALA A 553 8.76 20.69 2.94
N MET A 554 7.45 20.86 3.15
CA MET A 554 6.60 19.81 3.72
C MET A 554 6.19 18.83 2.63
N TYR A 555 6.50 17.56 2.85
CA TYR A 555 6.05 16.44 2.07
C TYR A 555 4.91 15.72 2.78
N HIS A 556 4.02 15.17 1.98
CA HIS A 556 2.85 14.42 2.44
C HIS A 556 2.81 13.08 1.71
N LYS A 557 2.65 12.00 2.48
CA LYS A 557 2.37 10.65 1.96
C LYS A 557 1.11 10.12 2.65
N TRP A 558 0.31 9.34 1.93
CA TRP A 558 -0.91 8.77 2.46
C TRP A 558 -1.13 7.34 2.05
N TYR A 559 -1.93 6.63 2.86
CA TYR A 559 -2.38 5.26 2.64
C TYR A 559 -3.91 5.22 2.68
N ALA A 560 -4.54 4.43 1.81
CA ALA A 560 -5.98 4.17 1.83
C ALA A 560 -6.24 2.67 1.67
#